data_AF-A0A4Y8AU56-F1
#
_entry.id   AF-A0A4Y8AU56-F1
#
_cell.length_a   1.000
_cell.length_b   1.000
_cell.length_c   1.000
_cell.angle_alpha   90.00
_cell.angle_beta   90.00
_cell.angle_gamma   90.00
#
_symmetry.space_group_name_H-M   'P 1'
#
loop_
_entity.id
_entity.type
_entity.pdbx_description
1 polymer ?
#
loop_
_entity_poly.entity_id
_entity_poly.type
_entity_poly.pdbx_seq_one_letter_code
_entity_poly.pdbx_strand_id
1 'polypeptide(L)'
;MKTYFNAFFLLLLTISCAPEEAIVNNYNLSTKVEPANSGTIASISQPNSNVVQLYAVPAEFYLFKGWKSENATDPLITENNIFVVLDANKVVTALFELKDTDEDGVTDDIDLCPDTPSYEAADANGCSISQRDSDNDGVMDDIDNCIQTENPDQLDFDSDGIGDVCDNDIDNDGILNELDLCAETPIDELVNGDGCSPSEIGVQGVNFMNSYLSGGSADVIEIAVKGESASIYEELSSDPACNDAWYPRGSLCDQEPYVNDPDFSYRQNGNSGATWGIDDFDFNAYGILVIDLGSEQFINTMSVFQMFSDGKATHIEAYAYPNATAAPSSSDSNWSQLFPYTEVGEGTEIDSNTVSDPLKIQFTTVYTRYIMLYVKNDGSLGDEDYIELRQVKAFYTD
;
A
#
# COMPACT_ATOMS: atom_id res chain seq x y z
N MET A 1 -55.90 36.76 41.26
CA MET A 1 -55.46 38.16 41.36
C MET A 1 -55.07 38.59 39.96
N LYS A 2 -55.71 39.63 39.43
CA LYS A 2 -55.40 40.20 38.11
C LYS A 2 -54.13 41.04 38.22
N THR A 3 -53.09 40.71 37.47
CA THR A 3 -51.90 41.56 37.30
C THR A 3 -51.94 42.14 35.88
N TYR A 4 -51.96 43.47 35.82
CA TYR A 4 -52.06 44.25 34.59
C TYR A 4 -50.72 44.26 33.87
N PHE A 5 -50.69 43.75 32.63
CA PHE A 5 -49.59 43.97 31.69
C PHE A 5 -49.83 45.31 31.00
N ASN A 6 -49.01 46.32 31.32
CA ASN A 6 -48.93 47.54 30.52
C ASN A 6 -48.11 47.21 29.27
N ALA A 7 -48.82 46.93 28.17
CA ALA A 7 -48.20 46.87 26.84
C ALA A 7 -47.79 48.29 26.44
N PHE A 8 -46.50 48.56 26.48
CA PHE A 8 -45.91 49.72 25.80
C PHE A 8 -46.02 49.42 24.31
N PHE A 9 -47.06 49.96 23.67
CA PHE A 9 -47.21 49.92 22.22
C PHE A 9 -46.16 50.86 21.64
N LEU A 10 -44.95 50.34 21.44
CA LEU A 10 -43.93 51.00 20.64
C LEU A 10 -44.48 51.00 19.21
N LEU A 11 -45.02 52.15 18.83
CA LEU A 11 -45.45 52.43 17.46
C LEU A 11 -44.18 52.35 16.60
N LEU A 12 -43.87 51.15 16.11
CA LEU A 12 -42.95 50.94 15.01
C LEU A 12 -43.54 51.70 13.83
N LEU A 13 -43.04 52.92 13.64
CA LEU A 13 -43.20 53.66 12.40
C LEU A 13 -42.56 52.78 11.33
N THR A 14 -43.38 52.03 10.60
CA THR A 14 -42.96 51.40 9.37
C THR A 14 -42.69 52.52 8.39
N ILE A 15 -41.46 53.03 8.37
CA ILE A 15 -40.95 53.84 7.28
C ILE A 15 -40.85 52.87 6.10
N SER A 16 -41.95 52.78 5.35
CA SER A 16 -41.94 52.29 3.99
C SER A 16 -40.98 53.19 3.22
N CYS A 17 -39.76 52.69 3.01
CA CYS A 17 -38.75 53.40 2.24
C CYS A 17 -38.99 53.12 0.74
N ALA A 18 -40.06 53.70 0.21
CA ALA A 18 -40.08 54.11 -1.19
C ALA A 18 -39.54 55.56 -1.22
N PRO A 19 -38.73 55.94 -2.22
CA PRO A 19 -38.09 57.24 -2.23
C PRO A 19 -39.14 58.33 -2.29
N GLU A 20 -39.11 59.21 -1.29
CA GLU A 20 -39.93 60.40 -1.23
C GLU A 20 -39.55 61.27 -2.43
N GLU A 21 -40.47 61.43 -3.39
CA GLU A 21 -40.28 62.30 -4.55
C GLU A 21 -39.99 63.72 -4.04
N ALA A 22 -38.73 64.15 -4.14
CA ALA A 22 -38.37 65.52 -3.82
C ALA A 22 -38.79 66.42 -5.00
N ILE A 23 -39.82 67.24 -4.78
CA ILE A 23 -40.25 68.27 -5.74
C ILE A 23 -39.57 69.59 -5.37
N VAL A 24 -38.70 70.08 -6.24
CA VAL A 24 -38.05 71.39 -6.09
C VAL A 24 -38.25 72.17 -7.40
N ASN A 25 -38.84 73.37 -7.33
CA ASN A 25 -39.04 74.27 -8.47
C ASN A 25 -39.72 73.64 -9.72
N ASN A 26 -40.74 72.79 -9.53
CA ASN A 26 -41.49 72.07 -10.59
C ASN A 26 -40.75 70.93 -11.30
N TYR A 27 -39.59 70.47 -10.81
CA TYR A 27 -38.92 69.28 -11.31
C TYR A 27 -38.91 68.16 -10.27
N ASN A 28 -39.07 66.91 -10.74
CA ASN A 28 -39.09 65.71 -9.91
C ASN A 28 -37.72 65.03 -9.92
N LEU A 29 -37.22 64.71 -8.73
CA LEU A 29 -36.12 63.78 -8.55
C LEU A 29 -36.67 62.39 -8.20
N SER A 30 -36.38 61.40 -9.04
CA SER A 30 -36.67 60.00 -8.75
C SER A 30 -35.36 59.28 -8.44
N THR A 31 -35.31 58.56 -7.33
CA THR A 31 -34.13 57.75 -6.97
C THR A 31 -34.45 56.25 -7.07
N LYS A 32 -33.45 55.45 -7.44
CA LYS A 32 -33.59 53.99 -7.51
C LYS A 32 -32.39 53.32 -6.86
N VAL A 33 -32.59 52.09 -6.37
CA VAL A 33 -31.53 51.24 -5.83
C VAL A 33 -31.47 49.98 -6.69
N GLU A 34 -30.26 49.59 -7.10
CA GLU A 34 -30.03 48.40 -7.91
C GLU A 34 -28.82 47.62 -7.38
N PRO A 35 -28.97 46.30 -7.10
CA PRO A 35 -30.20 45.50 -7.17
C PRO A 35 -31.24 45.91 -6.11
N ALA A 36 -32.50 45.47 -6.26
CA ALA A 36 -33.53 45.83 -5.29
C ALA A 36 -33.18 45.32 -3.88
N ASN A 37 -33.43 46.13 -2.85
CA ASN A 37 -33.10 45.87 -1.44
C ASN A 37 -31.61 45.84 -1.08
N SER A 38 -30.70 46.21 -1.99
CA SER A 38 -29.25 46.25 -1.72
C SER A 38 -28.81 47.44 -0.84
N GLY A 39 -29.74 48.32 -0.48
CA GLY A 39 -29.49 49.50 0.33
C GLY A 39 -30.64 50.48 0.31
N THR A 40 -30.39 51.66 0.88
CA THR A 40 -31.33 52.79 0.91
C THR A 40 -30.64 54.08 0.47
N ILE A 41 -31.43 55.07 0.05
CA ILE A 41 -30.95 56.40 -0.33
C ILE A 41 -31.55 57.41 0.63
N ALA A 42 -30.68 58.20 1.27
CA ALA A 42 -31.07 59.36 2.06
C ALA A 42 -30.89 60.63 1.22
N SER A 43 -31.86 61.56 1.32
CA SER A 43 -31.81 62.85 0.63
C SER A 43 -31.96 64.02 1.60
N ILE A 44 -31.21 65.10 1.37
CA ILE A 44 -31.29 66.36 2.13
C ILE A 44 -31.50 67.51 1.15
N SER A 45 -32.64 68.21 1.26
CA SER A 45 -32.93 69.40 0.45
C SER A 45 -32.43 70.67 1.14
N GLN A 46 -31.77 71.55 0.38
CA GLN A 46 -31.31 72.84 0.91
C GLN A 46 -32.42 73.91 0.77
N PRO A 47 -32.70 74.72 1.81
CA PRO A 47 -33.70 75.78 1.73
C PRO A 47 -33.37 76.78 0.62
N ASN A 48 -34.35 77.09 -0.24
CA ASN A 48 -34.24 78.05 -1.36
C ASN A 48 -33.18 77.71 -2.41
N SER A 49 -32.80 76.44 -2.55
CA SER A 49 -31.83 75.96 -3.55
C SER A 49 -32.50 74.96 -4.49
N ASN A 50 -32.03 74.88 -5.73
CA ASN A 50 -32.38 73.81 -6.67
C ASN A 50 -31.45 72.59 -6.54
N VAL A 51 -30.76 72.43 -5.41
CA VAL A 51 -29.79 71.37 -5.17
C VAL A 51 -30.30 70.40 -4.10
N VAL A 52 -30.24 69.11 -4.41
CA VAL A 52 -30.53 68.01 -3.47
C VAL A 52 -29.25 67.24 -3.22
N GLN A 53 -28.90 67.06 -1.94
CA GLN A 53 -27.78 66.19 -1.53
C GLN A 53 -28.29 64.76 -1.38
N LEU A 54 -27.57 63.79 -1.94
CA LEU A 54 -27.88 62.35 -1.84
C LEU A 54 -26.73 61.60 -1.17
N TYR A 55 -27.08 60.59 -0.37
CA TYR A 55 -26.15 59.65 0.25
C TYR A 55 -26.76 58.25 0.27
N ALA A 56 -26.01 57.25 -0.19
CA ALA A 56 -26.41 55.85 -0.21
C ALA A 56 -25.93 55.12 1.04
N VAL A 57 -26.81 54.29 1.62
CA VAL A 57 -26.52 53.44 2.77
C VAL A 57 -26.67 51.97 2.32
N PRO A 58 -25.57 51.20 2.20
CA PRO A 58 -25.66 49.79 1.84
C PRO A 58 -26.44 48.97 2.87
N ALA A 59 -27.12 47.92 2.39
CA ALA A 59 -27.65 46.88 3.26
C ALA A 59 -26.52 45.95 3.75
N GLU A 60 -26.84 45.02 4.65
CA GLU A 60 -25.93 43.96 5.07
C GLU A 60 -25.46 43.15 3.84
N PHE A 61 -24.17 42.83 3.77
CA PHE A 61 -23.50 42.15 2.64
C PHE A 61 -23.38 42.94 1.33
N TYR A 62 -23.78 44.21 1.28
CA TYR A 62 -23.63 45.05 0.09
C TYR A 62 -22.57 46.15 0.25
N LEU A 63 -21.90 46.48 -0.86
CA LEU A 63 -21.00 47.61 -1.01
C LEU A 63 -21.57 48.62 -2.01
N PHE A 64 -21.47 49.91 -1.68
CA PHE A 64 -21.86 50.97 -2.61
C PHE A 64 -20.83 51.10 -3.73
N LYS A 65 -21.27 50.98 -4.99
CA LYS A 65 -20.40 51.08 -6.17
C LYS A 65 -20.39 52.45 -6.84
N GLY A 66 -21.51 53.16 -6.78
CA GLY A 66 -21.60 54.49 -7.39
C GLY A 66 -23.01 54.86 -7.80
N TRP A 67 -23.16 56.08 -8.29
CA TRP A 67 -24.39 56.61 -8.83
C TRP A 67 -24.38 56.56 -10.35
N LYS A 68 -25.50 56.12 -10.94
CA LYS A 68 -25.76 56.13 -12.38
C LYS A 68 -26.84 57.17 -12.70
N SER A 69 -26.54 58.05 -13.65
CA SER A 69 -27.51 59.02 -14.16
C SER A 69 -28.45 58.37 -15.19
N GLU A 70 -29.48 59.11 -15.61
CA GLU A 70 -30.44 58.68 -16.63
C GLU A 70 -29.80 58.40 -18.00
N ASN A 71 -28.64 59.01 -18.28
CA ASN A 71 -27.92 58.81 -19.52
C ASN A 71 -26.87 57.71 -19.34
N ALA A 72 -27.13 56.52 -19.88
CA ALA A 72 -26.30 55.32 -19.64
C ALA A 72 -24.83 55.44 -20.09
N THR A 73 -24.49 56.47 -20.87
CA THR A 73 -23.11 56.77 -21.32
C THR A 73 -22.33 57.65 -20.35
N ASP A 74 -22.99 58.23 -19.35
CA ASP A 74 -22.31 59.07 -18.36
C ASP A 74 -21.43 58.19 -17.46
N PRO A 75 -20.24 58.69 -17.06
CA PRO A 75 -19.39 57.97 -16.13
C PRO A 75 -20.08 57.80 -14.77
N LEU A 76 -19.82 56.66 -14.13
CA LEU A 76 -20.30 56.38 -12.78
C LEU A 76 -19.69 57.37 -11.79
N ILE A 77 -20.51 57.96 -10.92
CA ILE A 77 -20.03 58.83 -9.84
C ILE A 77 -19.79 57.95 -8.62
N THR A 78 -18.53 57.71 -8.27
CA THR A 78 -18.13 56.80 -7.17
C THR A 78 -18.18 57.45 -5.79
N GLU A 79 -18.30 58.78 -5.73
CA GLU A 79 -18.49 59.52 -4.49
C GLU A 79 -19.86 59.19 -3.91
N ASN A 80 -19.91 58.67 -2.67
CA ASN A 80 -21.19 58.34 -2.05
C ASN A 80 -22.04 59.60 -1.78
N ASN A 81 -21.40 60.69 -1.35
CA ASN A 81 -22.08 61.94 -1.05
C ASN A 81 -22.07 62.88 -2.28
N ILE A 82 -23.22 63.02 -2.95
CA ILE A 82 -23.34 63.81 -4.19
C ILE A 82 -24.35 64.95 -4.07
N PHE A 83 -24.18 65.96 -4.92
CA PHE A 83 -25.10 67.09 -5.05
C PHE A 83 -25.72 67.11 -6.45
N VAL A 84 -27.04 66.99 -6.51
CA VAL A 84 -27.81 66.97 -7.77
C VAL A 84 -28.51 68.31 -7.95
N VAL A 85 -28.14 69.04 -9.01
CA VAL A 85 -28.86 70.24 -9.44
C VAL A 85 -30.11 69.83 -10.20
N LEU A 86 -31.29 70.30 -9.79
CA LEU A 86 -32.58 70.06 -10.43
C LEU A 86 -32.94 71.21 -11.36
N ASP A 87 -32.49 71.10 -12.61
CA ASP A 87 -32.80 71.97 -13.74
C ASP A 87 -33.74 71.31 -14.79
N ALA A 88 -34.02 70.02 -14.60
CA ALA A 88 -34.99 69.19 -15.30
C ALA A 88 -35.43 68.05 -14.36
N ASN A 89 -36.45 67.26 -14.75
CA ASN A 89 -36.71 65.98 -14.08
C ASN A 89 -35.48 65.08 -14.22
N LYS A 90 -35.08 64.41 -13.14
CA LYS A 90 -33.89 63.54 -13.13
C LYS A 90 -34.18 62.21 -12.45
N VAL A 91 -33.59 61.15 -13.00
CA VAL A 91 -33.53 59.83 -12.35
C VAL A 91 -32.08 59.54 -11.97
N VAL A 92 -31.86 59.16 -10.71
CA VAL A 92 -30.54 58.77 -10.19
C VAL A 92 -30.63 57.40 -9.54
N THR A 93 -29.75 56.48 -9.94
CA THR A 93 -29.73 55.11 -9.40
C THR A 93 -28.48 54.89 -8.57
N ALA A 94 -28.61 54.47 -7.31
CA ALA A 94 -27.50 53.95 -6.52
C ALA A 94 -27.26 52.49 -6.89
N LEU A 95 -26.04 52.19 -7.32
CA LEU A 95 -25.59 50.84 -7.63
C LEU A 95 -24.85 50.25 -6.43
N PHE A 96 -25.16 48.99 -6.13
CA PHE A 96 -24.48 48.20 -5.11
C PHE A 96 -24.04 46.86 -5.69
N GLU A 97 -23.08 46.24 -5.04
CA GLU A 97 -22.65 44.87 -5.31
C GLU A 97 -22.59 44.07 -4.02
N LEU A 98 -22.66 42.75 -4.14
CA LEU A 98 -22.38 41.86 -3.01
C LEU A 98 -20.91 41.96 -2.64
N LYS A 99 -20.66 41.94 -1.33
CA LYS A 99 -19.32 41.89 -0.77
C LYS A 99 -18.80 40.45 -0.82
N ASP A 100 -17.52 40.34 -1.09
CA ASP A 100 -16.71 39.13 -1.04
C ASP A 100 -15.43 39.59 -0.32
N THR A 101 -15.22 39.11 0.91
CA THR A 101 -14.25 39.67 1.84
C THR A 101 -12.85 39.15 1.62
N ASP A 102 -12.73 37.86 1.37
CA ASP A 102 -11.50 37.13 1.13
C ASP A 102 -11.19 36.96 -0.36
N GLU A 103 -12.10 37.42 -1.23
CA GLU A 103 -11.96 37.43 -2.70
C GLU A 103 -11.84 36.02 -3.29
N ASP A 104 -12.48 35.03 -2.65
CA ASP A 104 -12.44 33.63 -3.06
C ASP A 104 -13.44 33.29 -4.20
N GLY A 105 -14.31 34.24 -4.53
CA GLY A 105 -15.33 34.14 -5.57
C GLY A 105 -16.73 33.76 -5.06
N VAL A 106 -16.89 33.56 -3.76
CA VAL A 106 -18.16 33.31 -3.06
C VAL A 106 -18.48 34.53 -2.21
N THR A 107 -19.69 35.07 -2.35
CA THR A 107 -20.05 36.32 -1.67
C THR A 107 -20.40 36.08 -0.21
N ASP A 108 -20.11 37.06 0.66
CA ASP A 108 -20.28 37.00 2.12
C ASP A 108 -21.67 36.49 2.58
N ASP A 109 -22.72 36.66 1.75
CA ASP A 109 -24.09 36.26 2.08
C ASP A 109 -24.35 34.75 1.94
N ILE A 110 -23.49 34.03 1.23
CA ILE A 110 -23.59 32.57 0.99
C ILE A 110 -22.29 31.81 1.33
N ASP A 111 -21.25 32.53 1.73
CA ASP A 111 -19.95 31.98 2.12
C ASP A 111 -19.99 31.39 3.54
N LEU A 112 -19.60 30.12 3.67
CA LEU A 112 -19.48 29.40 4.94
C LEU A 112 -18.08 29.50 5.55
N CYS A 113 -17.09 29.96 4.79
CA CYS A 113 -15.67 30.02 5.14
C CYS A 113 -15.08 31.42 4.85
N PRO A 114 -15.38 32.44 5.69
CA PRO A 114 -15.11 33.87 5.40
C PRO A 114 -13.64 34.33 5.29
N ASP A 115 -12.70 33.40 5.40
CA ASP A 115 -11.26 33.66 5.48
C ASP A 115 -10.48 32.64 4.61
N THR A 116 -11.03 32.24 3.47
CA THR A 116 -10.42 31.29 2.54
C THR A 116 -9.12 31.84 1.95
N PRO A 117 -8.01 31.08 2.03
CA PRO A 117 -6.73 31.58 1.55
C PRO A 117 -6.76 31.88 0.05
N SER A 118 -6.39 33.11 -0.33
CA SER A 118 -6.35 33.58 -1.74
C SER A 118 -5.55 32.74 -2.75
N TYR A 119 -4.72 31.80 -2.27
CA TYR A 119 -3.93 30.88 -3.10
C TYR A 119 -4.55 29.47 -3.21
N GLU A 120 -5.69 29.25 -2.56
CA GLU A 120 -6.44 27.99 -2.58
C GLU A 120 -7.75 28.17 -3.35
N ALA A 121 -8.27 27.06 -3.88
CA ALA A 121 -9.54 27.07 -4.59
C ALA A 121 -10.68 26.80 -3.61
N ALA A 122 -11.61 27.73 -3.52
CA ALA A 122 -12.86 27.56 -2.79
C ALA A 122 -13.84 26.64 -3.55
N ASP A 123 -14.64 25.88 -2.80
CA ASP A 123 -15.77 25.14 -3.33
C ASP A 123 -17.02 26.04 -3.49
N ALA A 124 -18.19 25.44 -3.74
CA ALA A 124 -19.43 26.19 -3.93
C ALA A 124 -19.96 26.88 -2.64
N ASN A 125 -19.42 26.54 -1.49
CA ASN A 125 -19.75 27.13 -0.19
C ASN A 125 -18.68 28.11 0.30
N GLY A 126 -17.67 28.42 -0.52
CA GLY A 126 -16.56 29.29 -0.14
C GLY A 126 -15.44 28.56 0.61
N CYS A 127 -15.47 27.23 0.74
CA CYS A 127 -14.50 26.52 1.57
C CYS A 127 -13.42 25.83 0.72
N SER A 128 -12.16 26.04 1.08
CA SER A 128 -11.02 25.32 0.49
C SER A 128 -10.75 23.98 1.19
N ILE A 129 -9.88 23.14 0.62
CA ILE A 129 -9.51 21.84 1.19
C ILE A 129 -8.88 21.95 2.60
N SER A 130 -8.16 23.03 2.90
CA SER A 130 -7.55 23.24 4.22
C SER A 130 -8.54 23.66 5.32
N GLN A 131 -9.79 23.94 4.94
CA GLN A 131 -10.86 24.35 5.86
C GLN A 131 -11.99 23.31 5.92
N ARG A 132 -11.92 22.27 5.10
CA ARG A 132 -12.94 21.23 5.01
C ARG A 132 -12.49 19.98 5.74
N ASP A 133 -13.45 19.30 6.32
CA ASP A 133 -13.32 18.01 6.99
C ASP A 133 -14.48 17.15 6.49
N SER A 134 -14.22 16.37 5.45
CA SER A 134 -15.26 15.72 4.64
C SER A 134 -15.91 14.53 5.35
N ASP A 135 -15.20 13.87 6.26
CA ASP A 135 -15.70 12.71 7.02
C ASP A 135 -15.96 13.02 8.51
N ASN A 136 -15.55 14.20 9.00
CA ASN A 136 -15.75 14.71 10.35
C ASN A 136 -14.92 13.99 11.42
N ASP A 137 -13.73 13.53 11.06
CA ASP A 137 -12.80 12.86 11.98
C ASP A 137 -11.89 13.84 12.75
N GLY A 138 -11.88 15.11 12.34
CA GLY A 138 -11.11 16.20 12.94
C GLY A 138 -9.79 16.52 12.25
N VAL A 139 -9.47 15.84 11.14
CA VAL A 139 -8.37 16.12 10.21
C VAL A 139 -8.93 16.88 9.00
N MET A 140 -8.21 17.89 8.51
CA MET A 140 -8.67 18.65 7.34
C MET A 140 -8.30 17.91 6.05
N ASP A 141 -9.13 18.02 5.00
CA ASP A 141 -9.00 17.30 3.73
C ASP A 141 -7.62 17.46 3.06
N ASP A 142 -6.86 18.53 3.35
CA ASP A 142 -5.55 18.80 2.76
C ASP A 142 -4.39 18.01 3.38
N ILE A 143 -4.59 17.48 4.58
CA ILE A 143 -3.62 16.68 5.33
C ILE A 143 -4.17 15.29 5.73
N ASP A 144 -5.39 14.97 5.30
CA ASP A 144 -6.06 13.70 5.55
C ASP A 144 -5.68 12.64 4.51
N ASN A 145 -5.05 11.55 4.97
CA ASN A 145 -4.68 10.41 4.13
C ASN A 145 -5.87 9.50 3.76
N CYS A 146 -7.06 9.74 4.33
CA CYS A 146 -8.31 9.04 4.02
C CYS A 146 -9.54 9.97 4.03
N ILE A 147 -9.57 10.99 3.14
CA ILE A 147 -10.60 12.05 2.94
C ILE A 147 -12.09 11.64 3.08
N GLN A 148 -12.45 10.36 3.03
CA GLN A 148 -13.82 9.87 3.11
C GLN A 148 -14.05 8.80 4.20
N THR A 149 -13.05 8.47 5.03
CA THR A 149 -13.11 7.38 6.00
C THR A 149 -12.39 7.76 7.28
N GLU A 150 -13.17 7.97 8.35
CA GLU A 150 -12.66 8.49 9.62
C GLU A 150 -11.44 7.72 10.16
N ASN A 151 -10.29 8.39 10.28
CA ASN A 151 -9.07 7.89 10.92
C ASN A 151 -8.26 9.03 11.58
N PRO A 152 -8.69 9.51 12.77
CA PRO A 152 -8.05 10.63 13.44
C PRO A 152 -6.57 10.41 13.83
N ASP A 153 -6.09 9.17 13.79
CA ASP A 153 -4.70 8.80 14.06
C ASP A 153 -3.81 8.85 12.82
N GLN A 154 -4.38 8.95 11.62
CA GLN A 154 -3.68 9.12 10.34
C GLN A 154 -2.55 8.09 10.17
N LEU A 155 -2.83 6.85 10.55
CA LEU A 155 -1.90 5.74 10.32
C LEU A 155 -1.74 5.50 8.82
N ASP A 156 -0.50 5.23 8.41
CA ASP A 156 -0.01 5.05 7.04
C ASP A 156 1.27 4.24 7.15
N PHE A 157 1.13 2.91 7.21
CA PHE A 157 2.19 1.99 7.59
C PHE A 157 3.33 1.99 6.56
N ASP A 158 3.00 1.98 5.26
CA ASP A 158 3.98 1.99 4.17
C ASP A 158 4.41 3.40 3.71
N SER A 159 3.75 4.45 4.22
CA SER A 159 4.03 5.86 3.91
C SER A 159 3.82 6.25 2.45
N ASP A 160 2.84 5.65 1.76
CA ASP A 160 2.50 5.98 0.37
C ASP A 160 1.53 7.19 0.25
N GLY A 161 0.96 7.62 1.38
CA GLY A 161 0.02 8.74 1.49
C GLY A 161 -1.45 8.34 1.46
N ILE A 162 -1.77 7.05 1.40
CA ILE A 162 -3.09 6.46 1.60
C ILE A 162 -3.11 5.89 3.03
N GLY A 163 -4.11 6.24 3.84
CA GLY A 163 -4.15 5.75 5.22
C GLY A 163 -4.58 4.29 5.32
N ASP A 164 -4.11 3.60 6.37
CA ASP A 164 -4.35 2.17 6.61
C ASP A 164 -5.83 1.76 6.53
N VAL A 165 -6.74 2.67 6.92
CA VAL A 165 -8.19 2.39 6.92
C VAL A 165 -8.82 2.40 5.53
N CYS A 166 -8.19 3.08 4.57
CA CYS A 166 -8.67 3.22 3.19
C CYS A 166 -7.73 2.60 2.15
N ASP A 167 -6.64 1.97 2.58
CA ASP A 167 -5.78 1.13 1.76
C ASP A 167 -6.26 -0.35 1.72
N ASN A 168 -6.06 -1.02 0.58
CA ASN A 168 -6.33 -2.45 0.40
C ASN A 168 -5.07 -3.33 0.55
N ASP A 169 -3.89 -2.74 0.69
CA ASP A 169 -2.58 -3.38 0.85
C ASP A 169 -1.71 -2.48 1.76
N ILE A 170 -1.85 -2.61 3.08
CA ILE A 170 -1.32 -1.60 4.04
C ILE A 170 0.20 -1.60 4.19
N ASP A 171 0.88 -2.67 3.75
CA ASP A 171 2.34 -2.78 3.80
C ASP A 171 3.00 -2.81 2.41
N ASN A 172 2.19 -2.71 1.35
CA ASN A 172 2.61 -2.63 -0.05
C ASN A 172 3.53 -3.80 -0.47
N ASP A 173 3.33 -4.98 0.12
CA ASP A 173 4.09 -6.20 -0.17
C ASP A 173 3.59 -6.93 -1.44
N GLY A 174 2.42 -6.51 -1.95
CA GLY A 174 1.76 -7.03 -3.14
C GLY A 174 0.68 -8.08 -2.87
N ILE A 175 0.38 -8.37 -1.61
CA ILE A 175 -0.68 -9.26 -1.14
C ILE A 175 -1.77 -8.42 -0.46
N LEU A 176 -2.98 -8.46 -1.00
CA LEU A 176 -4.10 -7.69 -0.43
C LEU A 176 -4.35 -8.07 1.04
N ASN A 177 -4.74 -7.09 1.87
CA ASN A 177 -5.04 -7.22 3.30
C ASN A 177 -5.96 -8.41 3.66
N GLU A 178 -6.87 -8.79 2.76
CA GLU A 178 -7.81 -9.90 2.98
C GLU A 178 -7.20 -11.31 2.76
N LEU A 179 -6.05 -11.38 2.09
CA LEU A 179 -5.29 -12.59 1.77
C LEU A 179 -3.97 -12.66 2.54
N ASP A 180 -3.52 -11.54 3.09
CA ASP A 180 -2.28 -11.42 3.82
C ASP A 180 -2.40 -11.94 5.26
N LEU A 181 -1.46 -12.81 5.67
CA LEU A 181 -1.36 -13.32 7.03
C LEU A 181 -0.42 -12.49 7.92
N CYS A 182 0.35 -11.58 7.33
CA CYS A 182 1.37 -10.73 7.95
C CYS A 182 1.17 -9.26 7.57
N ALA A 183 0.06 -8.68 8.03
CA ALA A 183 -0.43 -7.35 7.68
C ALA A 183 0.52 -6.14 7.86
N GLU A 184 1.69 -6.29 8.46
CA GLU A 184 2.60 -5.17 8.76
C GLU A 184 4.03 -5.59 8.44
N THR A 185 4.23 -6.14 7.25
CA THR A 185 5.52 -6.62 6.80
C THR A 185 6.52 -5.48 6.68
N PRO A 186 7.77 -5.62 7.15
CA PRO A 186 8.77 -4.57 6.99
C PRO A 186 9.00 -4.20 5.52
N ILE A 187 8.96 -2.89 5.25
CA ILE A 187 9.14 -2.36 3.90
C ILE A 187 10.43 -2.85 3.23
N ASP A 188 10.37 -3.10 1.93
CA ASP A 188 11.43 -3.65 1.07
C ASP A 188 11.87 -5.11 1.39
N GLU A 189 11.21 -5.81 2.31
CA GLU A 189 11.47 -7.24 2.50
C GLU A 189 10.78 -8.09 1.44
N LEU A 190 11.41 -9.22 1.08
CA LEU A 190 10.75 -10.20 0.24
C LEU A 190 9.70 -10.92 1.07
N VAL A 191 8.53 -11.15 0.49
CA VAL A 191 7.42 -11.89 1.12
C VAL A 191 7.15 -13.22 0.45
N ASN A 192 6.56 -14.14 1.21
CA ASN A 192 6.09 -15.41 0.67
C ASN A 192 4.66 -15.27 0.09
N GLY A 193 4.03 -16.39 -0.27
CA GLY A 193 2.68 -16.35 -0.86
C GLY A 193 1.58 -16.01 0.15
N ASP A 194 1.91 -15.98 1.43
CA ASP A 194 1.05 -15.62 2.56
C ASP A 194 1.30 -14.18 3.04
N GLY A 195 2.15 -13.41 2.34
CA GLY A 195 2.54 -12.04 2.69
C GLY A 195 3.65 -11.93 3.76
N CYS A 196 4.07 -13.04 4.36
CA CYS A 196 5.04 -12.97 5.44
C CYS A 196 6.49 -12.89 4.95
N SER A 197 7.29 -12.01 5.57
CA SER A 197 8.73 -11.94 5.34
C SER A 197 9.53 -12.88 6.24
N PRO A 198 10.82 -13.13 5.92
CA PRO A 198 11.64 -13.97 6.78
C PRO A 198 11.79 -13.46 8.23
N SER A 199 11.78 -12.14 8.45
CA SER A 199 12.00 -11.54 9.77
C SER A 199 10.82 -11.76 10.74
N GLU A 200 9.62 -12.00 10.21
CA GLU A 200 8.40 -12.21 10.98
C GLU A 200 8.18 -13.67 11.36
N ILE A 201 8.62 -14.59 10.49
CA ILE A 201 8.33 -16.02 10.63
C ILE A 201 9.40 -16.73 11.49
N GLY A 202 10.58 -16.12 11.68
CA GLY A 202 11.70 -16.68 12.45
C GLY A 202 12.27 -17.97 11.83
N VAL A 203 13.08 -18.73 12.58
CA VAL A 203 13.70 -19.98 12.08
C VAL A 203 12.63 -21.01 11.68
N GLN A 204 12.34 -21.11 10.38
CA GLN A 204 11.50 -22.14 9.79
C GLN A 204 12.36 -23.10 8.97
N GLY A 205 12.33 -24.38 9.34
CA GLY A 205 12.86 -25.46 8.50
C GLY A 205 11.81 -26.00 7.54
N VAL A 206 12.22 -26.50 6.37
CA VAL A 206 11.35 -27.19 5.40
C VAL A 206 11.58 -28.71 5.53
N ASN A 207 10.51 -29.53 5.67
CA ASN A 207 10.59 -30.89 6.20
C ASN A 207 10.65 -32.02 5.21
N PHE A 208 9.99 -32.10 4.05
CA PHE A 208 9.84 -33.39 3.35
C PHE A 208 8.99 -34.44 4.10
N MET A 209 7.81 -34.09 4.64
CA MET A 209 6.71 -35.05 4.88
C MET A 209 5.32 -34.43 4.72
N ASN A 210 4.39 -35.26 4.26
CA ASN A 210 3.04 -34.93 3.81
C ASN A 210 2.08 -34.49 4.95
N SER A 211 1.40 -33.37 4.72
CA SER A 211 0.04 -33.01 5.16
C SER A 211 -0.27 -32.44 6.56
N TYR A 212 0.66 -32.24 7.50
CA TYR A 212 0.35 -31.42 8.69
C TYR A 212 1.50 -30.50 9.11
N LEU A 213 1.14 -29.23 9.26
CA LEU A 213 1.97 -28.05 9.51
C LEU A 213 3.00 -28.22 10.64
N SER A 214 4.26 -28.37 10.23
CA SER A 214 5.39 -27.59 10.74
C SER A 214 6.48 -27.63 9.68
N GLY A 215 6.50 -26.60 8.83
CA GLY A 215 7.58 -26.30 7.89
C GLY A 215 7.87 -27.36 6.82
N GLY A 216 7.13 -27.38 5.70
CA GLY A 216 7.57 -27.92 4.40
C GLY A 216 7.24 -29.38 4.00
N SER A 217 6.47 -29.58 2.93
CA SER A 217 6.31 -30.87 2.23
C SER A 217 7.03 -30.77 0.89
N ALA A 218 8.12 -31.50 0.71
CA ALA A 218 8.93 -31.42 -0.50
C ALA A 218 9.09 -32.79 -1.18
N ASP A 219 9.10 -32.80 -2.51
CA ASP A 219 9.08 -33.99 -3.37
C ASP A 219 10.24 -33.94 -4.37
N VAL A 220 10.93 -35.07 -4.56
CA VAL A 220 11.84 -35.24 -5.71
C VAL A 220 10.98 -35.48 -6.95
N ILE A 221 11.01 -34.52 -7.88
CA ILE A 221 10.20 -34.54 -9.10
C ILE A 221 10.97 -34.98 -10.35
N GLU A 222 12.30 -34.92 -10.31
CA GLU A 222 13.17 -35.44 -11.37
C GLU A 222 14.47 -35.98 -10.79
N ILE A 223 14.99 -37.02 -11.43
CA ILE A 223 16.33 -37.54 -11.20
C ILE A 223 16.99 -37.69 -12.55
N ALA A 224 18.20 -37.17 -12.65
CA ALA A 224 18.99 -37.28 -13.84
C ALA A 224 20.43 -37.65 -13.47
N VAL A 225 21.20 -37.94 -14.51
CA VAL A 225 22.64 -38.11 -14.44
C VAL A 225 23.29 -37.27 -15.53
N LYS A 226 24.52 -36.85 -15.25
CA LYS A 226 25.41 -36.26 -16.25
C LYS A 226 26.71 -37.05 -16.20
N GLY A 227 27.19 -37.52 -17.34
CA GLY A 227 28.37 -38.39 -17.45
C GLY A 227 28.13 -39.46 -18.51
N GLU A 228 29.16 -39.91 -19.21
CA GLU A 228 28.99 -40.89 -20.30
C GLU A 228 28.69 -42.31 -19.78
N SER A 229 29.15 -42.60 -18.57
CA SER A 229 29.00 -43.91 -17.93
C SER A 229 28.18 -43.88 -16.63
N ALA A 230 27.48 -42.77 -16.38
CA ALA A 230 26.60 -42.64 -15.22
C ALA A 230 25.21 -43.22 -15.53
N SER A 231 24.62 -43.92 -14.57
CA SER A 231 23.27 -44.47 -14.66
C SER A 231 22.47 -44.24 -13.38
N ILE A 232 21.16 -44.12 -13.52
CA ILE A 232 20.24 -44.08 -12.37
C ILE A 232 20.07 -45.53 -11.90
N TYR A 233 20.38 -45.79 -10.64
CA TYR A 233 20.45 -47.17 -10.12
C TYR A 233 19.08 -47.86 -10.11
N GLU A 234 17.97 -47.15 -9.79
CA GLU A 234 16.57 -47.62 -9.95
C GLU A 234 15.58 -46.44 -10.19
N GLU A 235 14.46 -46.68 -10.91
CA GLU A 235 13.44 -45.67 -11.27
C GLU A 235 12.59 -45.17 -10.07
N LEU A 236 11.93 -44.02 -10.22
CA LEU A 236 11.04 -43.39 -9.22
C LEU A 236 9.91 -44.33 -8.75
N SER A 237 9.87 -44.73 -7.47
CA SER A 237 8.68 -45.37 -6.85
C SER A 237 7.57 -44.37 -6.56
N SER A 238 6.35 -44.91 -6.46
CA SER A 238 5.16 -44.20 -6.04
C SER A 238 4.84 -44.32 -4.54
N ASP A 239 5.73 -44.86 -3.68
CA ASP A 239 5.46 -45.04 -2.24
C ASP A 239 5.51 -43.68 -1.49
N PRO A 240 4.37 -43.16 -1.01
CA PRO A 240 4.31 -41.88 -0.30
C PRO A 240 4.72 -41.98 1.18
N ALA A 241 5.03 -43.17 1.70
CA ALA A 241 5.26 -43.38 3.13
C ALA A 241 6.74 -43.34 3.56
N CYS A 242 7.67 -43.06 2.62
CA CYS A 242 9.12 -43.01 2.87
C CYS A 242 9.69 -44.26 3.55
N ASN A 243 9.09 -45.43 3.27
CA ASN A 243 9.44 -46.68 3.93
C ASN A 243 10.44 -47.53 3.13
N ASP A 244 10.81 -47.09 1.94
CA ASP A 244 11.39 -47.95 0.92
C ASP A 244 12.77 -47.43 0.48
N ALA A 245 13.80 -48.24 0.75
CA ALA A 245 15.22 -47.85 0.77
C ALA A 245 15.85 -47.51 -0.58
N TRP A 246 15.23 -47.91 -1.69
CA TRP A 246 15.86 -47.84 -3.02
C TRP A 246 15.21 -46.86 -3.95
N TYR A 247 14.16 -46.16 -3.48
CA TYR A 247 13.33 -45.39 -4.37
C TYR A 247 13.37 -43.89 -4.14
N PRO A 248 13.61 -43.14 -5.21
CA PRO A 248 14.06 -41.78 -5.03
C PRO A 248 12.97 -40.73 -4.81
N ARG A 249 11.69 -41.11 -4.87
CA ARG A 249 10.58 -40.26 -4.43
C ARG A 249 10.52 -40.09 -2.90
N GLY A 250 11.40 -40.77 -2.14
CA GLY A 250 11.58 -40.63 -0.70
C GLY A 250 13.03 -40.31 -0.27
N SER A 251 13.91 -39.91 -1.19
CA SER A 251 15.35 -39.70 -0.93
C SER A 251 15.67 -38.61 0.08
N LEU A 252 14.69 -37.80 0.49
CA LEU A 252 14.93 -36.64 1.36
C LEU A 252 14.01 -36.60 2.58
N CYS A 253 13.18 -37.63 2.78
CA CYS A 253 12.26 -37.67 3.91
C CYS A 253 13.00 -37.77 5.25
N ASP A 254 12.54 -36.99 6.22
CA ASP A 254 12.91 -37.09 7.62
C ASP A 254 11.78 -37.75 8.42
N GLN A 255 12.12 -38.46 9.49
CA GLN A 255 11.12 -39.08 10.36
C GLN A 255 11.35 -38.72 11.83
N GLU A 256 10.28 -38.83 12.63
CA GLU A 256 10.34 -38.69 14.09
C GLU A 256 11.44 -39.57 14.69
N PRO A 257 12.26 -39.06 15.64
CA PRO A 257 11.98 -37.89 16.47
C PRO A 257 12.67 -36.56 16.04
N TYR A 258 13.41 -36.55 14.92
CA TYR A 258 14.26 -35.42 14.54
C TYR A 258 13.72 -34.62 13.35
N VAL A 259 12.40 -34.64 13.16
CA VAL A 259 11.67 -33.89 12.13
C VAL A 259 12.07 -32.40 12.22
N ASN A 260 12.68 -31.88 11.15
CA ASN A 260 13.19 -30.50 11.05
C ASN A 260 14.38 -30.14 11.95
N ASP A 261 15.04 -31.13 12.54
CA ASP A 261 16.27 -30.86 13.27
C ASP A 261 17.39 -30.51 12.25
N PRO A 262 18.06 -29.34 12.37
CA PRO A 262 19.12 -28.94 11.44
C PRO A 262 20.42 -29.73 11.63
N ASP A 263 20.55 -30.49 12.71
CA ASP A 263 21.76 -31.19 13.13
C ASP A 263 21.63 -32.72 13.08
N PHE A 264 20.42 -33.27 12.95
CA PHE A 264 20.17 -34.71 12.94
C PHE A 264 19.32 -35.15 11.74
N SER A 265 19.60 -36.32 11.20
CA SER A 265 18.78 -37.01 10.19
C SER A 265 18.40 -38.39 10.71
N TYR A 266 17.11 -38.74 10.68
CA TYR A 266 16.63 -40.06 11.13
C TYR A 266 15.67 -40.72 10.15
N ARG A 267 15.86 -42.03 9.95
CA ARG A 267 15.01 -42.87 9.10
C ARG A 267 14.74 -44.24 9.71
N GLN A 268 13.58 -44.83 9.40
CA GLN A 268 13.30 -46.23 9.76
C GLN A 268 14.23 -47.25 9.07
N ASN A 269 14.82 -46.88 7.92
CA ASN A 269 15.73 -47.75 7.16
C ASN A 269 17.03 -47.01 6.81
N GLY A 270 18.16 -47.52 7.33
CA GLY A 270 19.49 -46.95 7.14
C GLY A 270 19.91 -46.76 5.69
N ASN A 271 19.50 -47.66 4.79
CA ASN A 271 19.95 -47.66 3.39
C ASN A 271 19.20 -46.67 2.49
N SER A 272 18.37 -45.80 3.05
CA SER A 272 17.50 -44.92 2.26
C SER A 272 18.25 -43.65 1.79
N GLY A 273 18.12 -43.33 0.51
CA GLY A 273 18.59 -42.09 -0.10
C GLY A 273 18.56 -42.17 -1.63
N ALA A 274 19.22 -41.25 -2.31
CA ALA A 274 19.39 -41.27 -3.76
C ALA A 274 20.74 -41.92 -4.11
N THR A 275 20.72 -42.89 -5.03
CA THR A 275 21.92 -43.60 -5.50
C THR A 275 22.01 -43.56 -7.02
N TRP A 276 23.20 -43.27 -7.52
CA TRP A 276 23.57 -43.36 -8.94
C TRP A 276 24.76 -44.30 -9.09
N GLY A 277 24.77 -45.09 -10.18
CA GLY A 277 25.89 -45.94 -10.54
C GLY A 277 26.82 -45.27 -11.55
N ILE A 278 28.11 -45.56 -11.47
CA ILE A 278 29.14 -45.14 -12.40
C ILE A 278 29.83 -46.40 -12.91
N ASP A 279 29.61 -46.73 -14.18
CA ASP A 279 30.40 -47.77 -14.84
C ASP A 279 31.73 -47.15 -15.32
N ASP A 280 32.87 -47.82 -15.19
CA ASP A 280 34.16 -47.36 -15.77
C ASP A 280 34.72 -45.99 -15.27
N PHE A 281 34.52 -45.64 -14.00
CA PHE A 281 35.18 -44.53 -13.30
C PHE A 281 35.23 -43.20 -14.08
N ASP A 282 34.06 -42.58 -14.27
CA ASP A 282 33.93 -41.24 -14.85
C ASP A 282 33.95 -40.16 -13.76
N PHE A 283 35.11 -39.54 -13.54
CA PHE A 283 35.25 -38.40 -12.62
C PHE A 283 34.39 -37.18 -12.99
N ASN A 284 33.75 -37.14 -14.16
CA ASN A 284 32.84 -36.07 -14.54
C ASN A 284 31.38 -36.45 -14.32
N ALA A 285 31.11 -37.60 -13.70
CA ALA A 285 29.77 -38.05 -13.36
C ALA A 285 29.15 -37.21 -12.23
N TYR A 286 27.88 -36.87 -12.40
CA TYR A 286 27.04 -36.24 -11.38
C TYR A 286 25.69 -36.93 -11.32
N GLY A 287 25.22 -37.16 -10.09
CA GLY A 287 23.81 -37.38 -9.80
C GLY A 287 23.09 -36.04 -9.75
N ILE A 288 21.86 -35.97 -10.28
CA ILE A 288 21.05 -34.76 -10.30
C ILE A 288 19.70 -35.05 -9.66
N LEU A 289 19.25 -34.17 -8.76
CA LEU A 289 17.90 -34.15 -8.21
C LEU A 289 17.23 -32.81 -8.51
N VAL A 290 15.97 -32.84 -8.95
CA VAL A 290 15.09 -31.67 -8.95
C VAL A 290 14.02 -31.87 -7.89
N ILE A 291 13.91 -30.90 -7.00
CA ILE A 291 13.11 -30.95 -5.77
C ILE A 291 12.04 -29.86 -5.86
N ASP A 292 10.78 -30.23 -5.67
CA ASP A 292 9.65 -29.33 -5.44
C ASP A 292 9.47 -29.17 -3.93
N LEU A 293 9.51 -27.95 -3.40
CA LEU A 293 9.29 -27.66 -1.97
C LEU A 293 7.81 -27.68 -1.56
N GLY A 294 6.90 -27.99 -2.50
CA GLY A 294 5.44 -28.02 -2.33
C GLY A 294 4.81 -26.63 -2.44
N SER A 295 5.48 -25.63 -1.90
CA SER A 295 5.18 -24.20 -1.97
C SER A 295 6.48 -23.40 -2.11
N GLU A 296 6.37 -22.15 -2.52
CA GLU A 296 7.48 -21.21 -2.48
C GLU A 296 7.89 -20.95 -1.02
N GLN A 297 9.18 -20.97 -0.73
CA GLN A 297 9.74 -20.81 0.62
C GLN A 297 10.99 -19.93 0.57
N PHE A 298 11.27 -19.26 1.70
CA PHE A 298 12.57 -18.67 1.94
C PHE A 298 13.57 -19.71 2.41
N ILE A 299 14.76 -19.70 1.82
CA ILE A 299 15.87 -20.54 2.24
C ILE A 299 17.17 -19.76 2.16
N ASN A 300 18.03 -19.95 3.15
CA ASN A 300 19.40 -19.40 3.18
C ASN A 300 20.43 -20.39 3.75
N THR A 301 19.97 -21.53 4.23
CA THR A 301 20.80 -22.57 4.83
C THR A 301 20.47 -23.93 4.25
N MET A 302 21.48 -24.76 4.02
CA MET A 302 21.32 -26.16 3.64
C MET A 302 22.19 -27.05 4.52
N SER A 303 21.57 -28.03 5.19
CA SER A 303 22.24 -29.12 5.89
C SER A 303 22.29 -30.36 4.99
N VAL A 304 23.48 -30.87 4.73
CA VAL A 304 23.73 -32.05 3.89
C VAL A 304 24.22 -33.19 4.78
N PHE A 305 23.42 -34.26 4.85
CA PHE A 305 23.68 -35.43 5.68
C PHE A 305 24.28 -36.56 4.83
N GLN A 306 25.29 -37.21 5.37
CA GLN A 306 26.00 -38.29 4.69
C GLN A 306 25.28 -39.63 4.74
N MET A 307 25.54 -40.46 3.73
CA MET A 307 25.12 -41.87 3.69
C MET A 307 26.01 -42.74 4.60
N PHE A 308 25.50 -43.90 5.00
CA PHE A 308 26.26 -44.93 5.74
C PHE A 308 27.16 -45.79 4.84
N SER A 309 26.81 -45.87 3.56
CA SER A 309 27.45 -46.72 2.58
C SER A 309 28.78 -46.14 2.11
N ASP A 310 29.53 -46.90 1.31
CA ASP A 310 30.81 -46.53 0.77
C ASP A 310 30.69 -45.57 -0.42
N GLY A 311 29.59 -45.48 -1.14
CA GLY A 311 29.41 -44.54 -2.25
C GLY A 311 29.20 -43.07 -1.86
N LYS A 312 29.77 -42.55 -0.77
CA LYS A 312 29.35 -41.27 -0.16
C LYS A 312 29.47 -40.08 -1.12
N ALA A 313 28.49 -39.18 -1.05
CA ALA A 313 28.58 -37.88 -1.72
C ALA A 313 29.77 -37.07 -1.17
N THR A 314 30.79 -36.85 -1.98
CA THR A 314 31.98 -36.07 -1.62
C THR A 314 31.79 -34.58 -1.88
N HIS A 315 30.92 -34.24 -2.83
CA HIS A 315 30.69 -32.85 -3.22
C HIS A 315 29.24 -32.62 -3.62
N ILE A 316 28.79 -31.40 -3.38
CA ILE A 316 27.45 -30.95 -3.71
C ILE A 316 27.46 -29.52 -4.22
N GLU A 317 26.54 -29.23 -5.13
CA GLU A 317 26.25 -27.91 -5.66
C GLU A 317 24.74 -27.76 -5.79
N ALA A 318 24.20 -26.57 -5.50
CA ALA A 318 22.76 -26.35 -5.52
C ALA A 318 22.36 -25.10 -6.32
N TYR A 319 21.15 -25.17 -6.87
CA TYR A 319 20.54 -24.13 -7.67
C TYR A 319 19.08 -23.94 -7.25
N ALA A 320 18.55 -22.74 -7.37
CA ALA A 320 17.13 -22.42 -7.24
C ALA A 320 16.53 -22.02 -8.59
N TYR A 321 15.24 -22.28 -8.74
CA TYR A 321 14.47 -21.82 -9.89
C TYR A 321 13.50 -20.71 -9.45
N PRO A 322 13.89 -19.43 -9.58
CA PRO A 322 13.03 -18.33 -9.18
C PRO A 322 11.80 -18.21 -10.10
N ASN A 323 10.66 -17.83 -9.55
CA ASN A 323 9.43 -17.50 -10.28
C ASN A 323 8.94 -18.60 -11.25
N ALA A 324 9.04 -19.87 -10.82
CA ALA A 324 8.57 -21.00 -11.60
C ALA A 324 7.04 -20.95 -11.79
N THR A 325 6.58 -21.00 -13.05
CA THR A 325 5.13 -21.11 -13.37
C THR A 325 4.68 -22.57 -13.57
N ALA A 326 5.65 -23.49 -13.65
CA ALA A 326 5.47 -24.92 -13.74
C ALA A 326 6.75 -25.62 -13.26
N ALA A 327 6.66 -26.91 -12.96
CA ALA A 327 7.81 -27.73 -12.56
C ALA A 327 8.92 -27.70 -13.64
N PRO A 328 10.14 -27.21 -13.31
CA PRO A 328 11.25 -27.12 -14.26
C PRO A 328 11.93 -28.47 -14.48
N SER A 329 12.53 -28.67 -15.66
CA SER A 329 13.42 -29.82 -15.89
C SER A 329 14.85 -29.50 -15.44
N SER A 330 15.64 -30.53 -15.12
CA SER A 330 17.08 -30.38 -14.81
C SER A 330 17.89 -29.74 -15.94
N SER A 331 17.39 -29.82 -17.18
CA SER A 331 18.04 -29.26 -18.38
C SER A 331 17.67 -27.80 -18.70
N ASP A 332 16.79 -27.19 -17.91
CA ASP A 332 16.40 -25.80 -18.12
C ASP A 332 17.59 -24.84 -17.92
N SER A 333 17.60 -23.69 -18.60
CA SER A 333 18.69 -22.72 -18.51
C SER A 333 18.49 -21.66 -17.42
N ASN A 334 17.30 -21.57 -16.81
CA ASN A 334 16.94 -20.49 -15.88
C ASN A 334 17.30 -20.78 -14.41
N TRP A 335 18.00 -21.89 -14.14
CA TRP A 335 18.51 -22.20 -12.81
C TRP A 335 19.54 -21.15 -12.35
N SER A 336 19.37 -20.64 -11.13
CA SER A 336 20.32 -19.72 -10.48
C SER A 336 21.08 -20.43 -9.38
N GLN A 337 22.41 -20.35 -9.38
CA GLN A 337 23.25 -21.03 -8.39
C GLN A 337 23.03 -20.46 -6.98
N LEU A 338 22.84 -21.34 -5.99
CA LEU A 338 22.76 -21.00 -4.56
C LEU A 338 24.14 -20.98 -3.93
N PHE A 339 24.87 -22.06 -4.13
CA PHE A 339 26.26 -22.20 -3.70
C PHE A 339 27.02 -23.04 -4.71
N PRO A 340 28.33 -22.78 -4.89
CA PRO A 340 29.14 -23.51 -5.85
C PRO A 340 29.49 -24.91 -5.32
N TYR A 341 30.15 -25.69 -6.18
CA TYR A 341 30.74 -26.98 -5.82
C TYR A 341 31.47 -26.95 -4.48
N THR A 342 30.90 -27.64 -3.47
CA THR A 342 31.32 -27.61 -2.08
C THR A 342 31.61 -29.02 -1.58
N GLU A 343 32.72 -29.20 -0.85
CA GLU A 343 33.14 -30.47 -0.26
C GLU A 343 32.21 -30.86 0.90
N VAL A 344 31.72 -32.09 0.88
CA VAL A 344 30.90 -32.70 1.92
C VAL A 344 31.82 -33.59 2.77
N GLY A 345 31.95 -33.26 4.06
CA GLY A 345 32.71 -34.07 5.01
C GLY A 345 32.07 -35.43 5.25
N GLU A 346 32.72 -36.29 6.05
CA GLU A 346 32.29 -37.67 6.30
C GLU A 346 30.96 -37.82 7.07
N GLY A 347 30.53 -36.75 7.76
CA GLY A 347 29.42 -36.78 8.71
C GLY A 347 29.71 -37.64 9.93
N THR A 348 28.78 -37.68 10.90
CA THR A 348 28.89 -38.53 12.09
C THR A 348 27.77 -39.56 12.10
N GLU A 349 28.12 -40.84 11.99
CA GLU A 349 27.17 -41.94 12.14
C GLU A 349 26.94 -42.21 13.64
N ILE A 350 25.71 -41.99 14.12
CA ILE A 350 25.36 -42.22 15.53
C ILE A 350 24.92 -43.68 15.73
N ASP A 351 24.10 -44.19 14.81
CA ASP A 351 23.66 -45.58 14.75
C ASP A 351 23.24 -45.94 13.31
N SER A 352 22.65 -47.12 13.09
CA SER A 352 22.28 -47.60 11.74
C SER A 352 21.23 -46.76 11.01
N ASN A 353 20.59 -45.81 11.69
CA ASN A 353 19.45 -45.03 11.21
C ASN A 353 19.62 -43.52 11.41
N THR A 354 20.56 -43.11 12.26
CA THR A 354 20.78 -41.72 12.66
C THR A 354 22.15 -41.20 12.23
N VAL A 355 22.16 -40.06 11.55
CA VAL A 355 23.38 -39.32 11.18
C VAL A 355 23.31 -37.92 11.78
N SER A 356 24.41 -37.43 12.32
CA SER A 356 24.56 -36.08 12.85
C SER A 356 25.74 -35.34 12.22
N ASP A 357 25.94 -34.10 12.66
CA ASP A 357 27.01 -33.21 12.21
C ASP A 357 27.03 -33.04 10.66
N PRO A 358 25.91 -32.61 10.06
CA PRO A 358 25.86 -32.38 8.62
C PRO A 358 26.82 -31.26 8.20
N LEU A 359 27.19 -31.27 6.93
CA LEU A 359 27.72 -30.05 6.32
C LEU A 359 26.61 -28.99 6.33
N LYS A 360 26.85 -27.85 6.97
CA LYS A 360 25.97 -26.68 6.93
C LYS A 360 26.53 -25.63 5.98
N ILE A 361 25.75 -25.29 4.96
CA ILE A 361 26.10 -24.28 3.97
C ILE A 361 25.14 -23.10 4.12
N GLN A 362 25.70 -21.91 4.31
CA GLN A 362 24.97 -20.65 4.32
C GLN A 362 25.14 -19.95 2.97
N PHE A 363 24.07 -19.38 2.44
CA PHE A 363 24.04 -18.65 1.18
C PHE A 363 23.07 -17.48 1.25
N THR A 364 23.05 -16.62 0.22
CA THR A 364 22.12 -15.49 0.16
C THR A 364 20.69 -15.99 0.13
N THR A 365 19.82 -15.42 0.97
CA THR A 365 18.40 -15.78 1.03
C THR A 365 17.77 -15.73 -0.36
N VAL A 366 17.09 -16.80 -0.73
CA VAL A 366 16.28 -16.87 -1.95
C VAL A 366 14.85 -17.23 -1.61
N TYR A 367 13.93 -16.75 -2.44
CA TYR A 367 12.54 -17.20 -2.47
C TYR A 367 12.36 -18.15 -3.65
N THR A 368 12.11 -19.43 -3.37
CA THR A 368 11.99 -20.44 -4.41
C THR A 368 11.07 -21.57 -3.99
N ARG A 369 10.40 -22.17 -4.96
CA ARG A 369 9.71 -23.46 -4.80
C ARG A 369 10.57 -24.63 -5.26
N TYR A 370 11.48 -24.43 -6.21
CA TYR A 370 12.25 -25.53 -6.79
C TYR A 370 13.74 -25.39 -6.53
N ILE A 371 14.36 -26.50 -6.14
CA ILE A 371 15.80 -26.63 -5.93
C ILE A 371 16.32 -27.74 -6.85
N MET A 372 17.49 -27.54 -7.44
CA MET A 372 18.23 -28.59 -8.12
C MET A 372 19.56 -28.82 -7.41
N LEU A 373 19.89 -30.10 -7.20
CA LEU A 373 21.16 -30.53 -6.62
C LEU A 373 21.99 -31.26 -7.67
N TYR A 374 23.28 -30.94 -7.74
CA TYR A 374 24.30 -31.76 -8.37
C TYR A 374 25.12 -32.42 -7.27
N VAL A 375 25.22 -33.74 -7.32
CA VAL A 375 25.90 -34.57 -6.30
C VAL A 375 26.99 -35.35 -6.98
N LYS A 376 28.14 -35.46 -6.32
CA LYS A 376 29.30 -36.17 -6.86
C LYS A 376 30.03 -36.98 -5.80
N ASN A 377 30.51 -38.15 -6.22
CA ASN A 377 31.55 -38.90 -5.53
C ASN A 377 32.82 -38.85 -6.38
N ASP A 378 33.95 -38.46 -5.78
CA ASP A 378 35.25 -38.42 -6.44
C ASP A 378 36.19 -39.58 -6.00
N GLY A 379 35.64 -40.56 -5.28
CA GLY A 379 36.35 -41.73 -4.75
C GLY A 379 37.09 -41.48 -3.44
N SER A 380 37.05 -40.25 -2.91
CA SER A 380 37.74 -39.95 -1.64
C SER A 380 37.06 -40.54 -0.40
N LEU A 381 35.74 -40.77 -0.45
CA LEU A 381 34.93 -41.23 0.67
C LEU A 381 34.20 -42.57 0.38
N GLY A 382 34.96 -43.57 -0.08
CA GLY A 382 34.55 -44.98 -0.18
C GLY A 382 34.57 -45.51 -1.61
N ASP A 383 33.50 -46.18 -2.07
CA ASP A 383 33.42 -46.83 -3.38
C ASP A 383 33.14 -45.79 -4.47
N GLU A 384 34.05 -45.72 -5.45
CA GLU A 384 34.00 -44.75 -6.54
C GLU A 384 32.98 -45.08 -7.63
N ASP A 385 32.41 -46.30 -7.62
CA ASP A 385 31.41 -46.75 -8.58
C ASP A 385 29.99 -46.24 -8.25
N TYR A 386 29.80 -45.55 -7.11
CA TYR A 386 28.48 -45.07 -6.67
C TYR A 386 28.52 -43.61 -6.21
N ILE A 387 27.43 -42.89 -6.45
CA ILE A 387 27.14 -41.59 -5.82
C ILE A 387 25.92 -41.80 -4.93
N GLU A 388 26.04 -41.53 -3.63
CA GLU A 388 24.97 -41.78 -2.66
C GLU A 388 24.74 -40.56 -1.77
N LEU A 389 23.52 -40.02 -1.84
CA LEU A 389 23.07 -38.89 -1.02
C LEU A 389 21.98 -39.36 -0.06
N ARG A 390 22.21 -39.20 1.24
CA ARG A 390 21.23 -39.59 2.27
C ARG A 390 20.08 -38.60 2.37
N GLN A 391 20.36 -37.36 2.75
CA GLN A 391 19.35 -36.35 2.99
C GLN A 391 19.94 -34.95 2.88
N VAL A 392 19.11 -34.03 2.43
CA VAL A 392 19.35 -32.59 2.46
C VAL A 392 18.16 -31.93 3.13
N LYS A 393 18.43 -30.97 4.01
CA LYS A 393 17.41 -30.13 4.63
C LYS A 393 17.71 -28.67 4.33
N ALA A 394 16.70 -27.91 3.94
CA ALA A 394 16.82 -26.49 3.68
C ALA A 394 16.07 -25.70 4.77
N PHE A 395 16.68 -24.61 5.22
CA PHE A 395 16.15 -23.77 6.29
C PHE A 395 16.27 -22.30 5.92
N TYR A 396 15.41 -21.51 6.55
CA TYR A 396 15.67 -20.10 6.79
C TYR A 396 16.18 -19.93 8.24
N THR A 397 17.31 -19.24 8.40
CA THR A 397 17.90 -18.89 9.70
C THR A 397 18.26 -17.41 9.77
N ASP A 398 17.93 -16.74 10.87
CA ASP A 398 18.22 -15.31 11.11
C ASP A 398 19.71 -14.96 11.27
#